data_AF-A0A7S4MZZ0-F1
#
_entry.id   AF-A0A7S4MZZ0-F1
#
_cell.length_a   1.000
_cell.length_b   1.000
_cell.length_c   1.000
_cell.angle_alpha   90.00
_cell.angle_beta   90.00
_cell.angle_gamma   90.00
#
_symmetry.space_group_name_H-M   'P 1'
#
loop_
_entity.id
_entity.type
_entity.pdbx_description
1 polymer ?
#
loop_
_entity_poly.entity_id
_entity_poly.type
_entity_poly.pdbx_seq_one_letter_code
_entity_poly.pdbx_strand_id
1 'polypeptide(L)'
;DRYQRIADALEAAKSGDKIVVRAGKYKETLRVSRPVMIVGEGHVDDIVIETNGRDAIIAETEFGSITNITIRQRGSGFWNCIDIMAGKLVVEGCKLSSASLTCISVHHKDTKPKIRRCEIYQCAGTGV
;
A
#
# COMPACT_ATOMS: atom_id res chain seq x y z
N ASP A 1 -1.06 -2.30 -20.96
CA ASP A 1 -2.00 -3.44 -20.83
C ASP A 1 -3.04 -3.19 -19.76
N ARG A 2 -4.16 -3.91 -19.81
CA ARG A 2 -5.23 -3.84 -18.79
C ARG A 2 -5.27 -5.13 -18.00
N TYR A 3 -5.12 -5.02 -16.68
CA TYR A 3 -5.16 -6.14 -15.75
C TYR A 3 -6.42 -6.07 -14.87
N GLN A 4 -6.92 -7.23 -14.43
CA GLN A 4 -8.02 -7.30 -13.45
C GLN A 4 -7.52 -7.17 -12.02
N ARG A 5 -6.27 -7.59 -11.77
CA ARG A 5 -5.61 -7.54 -10.47
C ARG A 5 -4.44 -6.57 -10.52
N ILE A 6 -4.20 -5.87 -9.42
CA ILE A 6 -3.05 -4.98 -9.27
C ILE A 6 -1.77 -5.82 -9.14
N ALA A 7 -1.86 -7.01 -8.53
CA ALA A 7 -0.74 -7.94 -8.45
C ALA A 7 -0.20 -8.36 -9.83
N ASP A 8 -1.08 -8.67 -10.79
CA ASP A 8 -0.69 -9.04 -12.16
C ASP A 8 -0.03 -7.85 -12.89
N ALA A 9 -0.55 -6.64 -12.67
CA ALA A 9 0.05 -5.41 -13.20
C ALA A 9 1.44 -5.16 -12.61
N LEU A 10 1.62 -5.40 -11.30
CA LEU A 10 2.91 -5.31 -10.63
C LEU A 10 3.91 -6.29 -11.21
N GLU A 11 3.50 -7.55 -11.44
CA GLU A 11 4.34 -8.59 -12.02
C GLU A 11 4.85 -8.22 -13.43
N ALA A 12 3.99 -7.66 -14.27
CA ALA A 12 4.34 -7.23 -15.61
C ALA A 12 5.11 -5.89 -15.67
N ALA A 13 5.02 -5.06 -14.63
CA ALA A 13 5.62 -3.73 -14.60
C ALA A 13 7.15 -3.78 -14.56
N LYS A 14 7.77 -2.86 -15.29
CA LYS A 14 9.20 -2.57 -15.27
C LYS A 14 9.51 -1.46 -14.28
N SER A 15 10.79 -1.34 -13.93
CA SER A 15 11.26 -0.23 -13.08
C SER A 15 10.93 1.11 -13.74
N GLY A 16 10.32 2.01 -12.97
CA GLY A 16 9.85 3.32 -13.43
C GLY A 16 8.41 3.33 -13.96
N ASP A 17 7.73 2.19 -14.06
CA ASP A 17 6.37 2.16 -14.60
C ASP A 17 5.35 2.78 -13.64
N LYS A 18 4.28 3.33 -14.24
CA LYS A 18 3.10 3.83 -13.54
C LYS A 18 1.94 2.85 -13.69
N ILE A 19 1.44 2.36 -12.57
CA ILE A 19 0.25 1.52 -12.47
C ILE A 19 -0.92 2.40 -12.07
N VAL A 20 -1.89 2.55 -12.98
CA VAL A 20 -3.13 3.30 -12.72
C VAL A 20 -4.19 2.34 -12.20
N VAL A 21 -4.68 2.58 -10.98
CA VAL A 21 -5.72 1.78 -10.33
C VAL A 21 -7.03 2.54 -10.41
N ARG A 22 -8.04 1.94 -11.03
CA ARG A 22 -9.37 2.55 -11.16
C ARG A 22 -10.24 2.25 -9.95
N ALA A 23 -11.38 2.93 -9.87
CA ALA A 23 -12.43 2.61 -8.90
C ALA A 23 -12.74 1.10 -8.89
N GLY A 24 -12.75 0.51 -7.70
CA GLY A 24 -12.88 -0.91 -7.49
C GLY A 24 -12.43 -1.35 -6.10
N LYS A 25 -12.88 -2.54 -5.69
CA LYS A 25 -12.42 -3.21 -4.48
C LYS A 25 -11.55 -4.41 -4.84
N TYR A 26 -10.27 -4.31 -4.53
CA TYR A 26 -9.24 -5.28 -4.83
C TYR A 26 -8.89 -6.05 -3.56
N LYS A 27 -9.32 -7.32 -3.50
CA LYS A 27 -9.08 -8.20 -2.34
C LYS A 27 -7.79 -8.98 -2.53
N GLU A 28 -6.65 -8.34 -2.27
CA GLU A 28 -5.34 -8.92 -2.49
C GLU A 28 -4.26 -8.27 -1.62
N THR A 29 -3.15 -8.99 -1.44
CA THR A 29 -1.91 -8.45 -0.87
C THR A 29 -0.98 -8.06 -1.99
N LEU A 30 -0.40 -6.87 -1.92
CA LEU A 30 0.54 -6.36 -2.92
C LEU A 30 1.98 -6.46 -2.43
N ARG A 31 2.87 -6.94 -3.29
CA ARG A 31 4.32 -6.92 -3.07
C ARG A 31 4.96 -5.91 -4.03
N VAL A 32 5.53 -4.84 -3.47
CA VAL A 32 6.22 -3.79 -4.22
C VAL A 32 7.71 -4.01 -4.07
N SER A 33 8.29 -4.81 -4.97
CA SER A 33 9.69 -5.23 -4.93
C SER A 33 10.58 -4.55 -5.97
N ARG A 34 10.04 -3.57 -6.70
CA ARG A 34 10.74 -2.81 -7.72
C ARG A 34 10.20 -1.38 -7.81
N PRO A 35 10.97 -0.43 -8.36
CA PRO A 35 10.52 0.95 -8.41
C PRO A 35 9.33 1.14 -9.33
N VAL A 36 8.17 1.45 -8.76
CA VAL A 36 6.93 1.73 -9.50
C VAL A 36 6.12 2.82 -8.81
N MET A 37 5.18 3.42 -9.55
CA MET A 37 4.22 4.39 -9.05
C MET A 37 2.81 3.81 -9.15
N ILE A 38 2.17 3.53 -8.02
CA ILE A 38 0.79 3.05 -7.95
C ILE A 38 -0.11 4.26 -7.66
N VAL A 39 -1.00 4.59 -8.60
CA VAL A 39 -1.81 5.81 -8.52
C VAL A 39 -3.29 5.48 -8.72
N GLY A 40 -4.11 5.85 -7.75
CA GLY A 40 -5.56 5.79 -7.87
C GLY A 40 -6.12 6.85 -8.82
N GLU A 41 -6.94 6.43 -9.79
CA GLU A 41 -7.70 7.28 -10.72
C GLU A 41 -9.17 7.35 -10.27
N GLY A 42 -9.55 8.47 -9.66
CA GLY A 42 -10.89 8.70 -9.11
C GLY A 42 -10.85 9.23 -7.68
N HIS A 43 -12.00 9.15 -7.00
CA HIS A 43 -12.10 9.51 -5.59
C HIS A 43 -11.45 8.42 -4.71
N VAL A 44 -10.69 8.81 -3.69
CA VAL A 44 -9.90 7.89 -2.85
C VAL A 44 -10.75 6.78 -2.20
N ASP A 45 -12.00 7.08 -1.84
CA ASP A 45 -12.92 6.13 -1.21
C ASP A 45 -13.46 5.06 -2.18
N ASP A 46 -13.37 5.29 -3.49
CA ASP A 46 -13.84 4.36 -4.52
C ASP A 46 -12.76 3.34 -4.91
N ILE A 47 -11.53 3.49 -4.42
CA ILE A 47 -10.36 2.69 -4.80
C ILE A 47 -9.83 2.00 -3.55
N VAL A 48 -10.24 0.75 -3.33
CA VAL A 48 -10.00 0.03 -2.08
C VAL A 48 -9.12 -1.19 -2.32
N ILE A 49 -7.95 -1.22 -1.72
CA ILE A 49 -7.15 -2.43 -1.53
C ILE A 49 -7.47 -2.98 -0.15
N GLU A 50 -7.91 -4.23 -0.06
CA GLU A 50 -8.29 -4.87 1.20
C GLU A 50 -7.67 -6.26 1.31
N THR A 51 -7.13 -6.58 2.48
CA THR A 51 -6.68 -7.94 2.81
C THR A 51 -7.27 -8.40 4.14
N ASN A 52 -7.22 -9.71 4.39
CA ASN A 52 -7.61 -10.31 5.67
C ASN A 52 -6.53 -11.28 6.16
N GLY A 53 -6.05 -11.09 7.40
CA GLY A 53 -5.10 -11.99 8.04
C GLY A 53 -3.71 -12.03 7.37
N ARG A 54 -3.30 -10.93 6.73
CA ARG A 54 -2.01 -10.71 6.05
C ARG A 54 -1.70 -9.21 6.04
N ASP A 55 -0.48 -8.83 5.69
CA ASP A 55 -0.17 -7.44 5.34
C ASP A 55 -0.87 -7.05 4.04
N ALA A 56 -1.41 -5.83 3.94
CA ALA A 56 -2.08 -5.40 2.71
C ALA A 56 -1.07 -5.02 1.62
N ILE A 57 0.00 -4.34 2.02
CA ILE A 57 1.12 -3.98 1.14
C ILE A 57 2.43 -4.32 1.83
N ILE A 58 3.32 -5.00 1.13
CA ILE A 58 4.69 -5.28 1.54
C ILE A 58 5.61 -4.54 0.56
N ALA A 59 6.37 -3.57 1.03
CA ALA A 59 7.23 -2.73 0.22
C ALA A 59 8.71 -2.96 0.55
N GLU A 60 9.44 -3.48 -0.44
CA GLU A 60 10.87 -3.69 -0.41
C GLU A 60 11.45 -3.23 -1.74
N THR A 61 11.58 -1.91 -1.91
CA THR A 61 11.98 -1.29 -3.17
C THR A 61 12.88 -0.09 -2.93
N GLU A 62 13.82 0.19 -3.83
CA GLU A 62 14.74 1.33 -3.71
C GLU A 62 13.98 2.66 -3.54
N PHE A 63 12.96 2.87 -4.38
CA PHE A 63 12.02 3.98 -4.31
C PHE A 63 10.67 3.53 -4.89
N GLY A 64 9.62 4.31 -4.66
CA GLY A 64 8.30 4.05 -5.21
C GLY A 64 7.25 4.98 -4.62
N SER A 65 6.04 4.91 -5.15
CA SER A 65 4.93 5.66 -4.56
C SER A 65 3.61 4.92 -4.60
N ILE A 66 2.77 5.21 -3.61
CA ILE A 66 1.38 4.78 -3.54
C ILE A 66 0.55 6.03 -3.26
N THR A 67 -0.35 6.37 -4.16
CA THR A 67 -1.05 7.66 -4.12
C THR A 67 -2.53 7.52 -4.38
N ASN A 68 -3.36 8.23 -3.60
CA ASN A 68 -4.81 8.34 -3.80
C ASN A 68 -5.55 6.99 -3.75
N ILE A 69 -5.22 6.14 -2.76
CA ILE A 69 -5.85 4.82 -2.59
C ILE A 69 -6.26 4.62 -1.13
N THR A 70 -7.42 3.99 -0.91
CA THR A 70 -7.83 3.46 0.38
C THR A 70 -7.23 2.07 0.60
N ILE A 71 -6.50 1.86 1.69
CA ILE A 71 -5.85 0.58 2.02
C ILE A 71 -6.37 0.09 3.37
N ARG A 72 -6.80 -1.16 3.43
CA ARG A 72 -7.45 -1.75 4.60
C ARG A 72 -6.85 -3.11 4.92
N GLN A 73 -6.19 -3.20 6.07
CA GLN A 73 -5.92 -4.49 6.71
C GLN A 73 -7.11 -4.86 7.60
N ARG A 74 -7.62 -6.08 7.43
CA ARG A 74 -8.70 -6.66 8.23
C ARG A 74 -8.27 -7.97 8.90
N GLY A 75 -9.02 -8.39 9.91
CA GLY A 75 -8.71 -9.60 10.67
C GLY A 75 -7.67 -9.34 11.76
N SER A 76 -7.62 -10.28 12.71
CA SER A 76 -6.71 -10.24 13.86
C SER A 76 -5.34 -10.85 13.54
N GLY A 77 -4.38 -10.71 14.45
CA GLY A 77 -3.02 -11.25 14.32
C GLY A 77 -1.97 -10.16 14.44
N PHE A 78 -0.85 -10.36 13.74
CA PHE A 78 0.31 -9.46 13.75
C PHE A 78 0.58 -8.93 12.33
N TRP A 79 -0.42 -8.29 11.73
CA TRP A 79 -0.40 -7.82 10.35
C TRP A 79 -0.49 -6.31 10.24
N ASN A 80 0.12 -5.75 9.21
CA ASN A 80 0.24 -4.33 8.96
C ASN A 80 -0.64 -3.91 7.77
N CYS A 81 -1.11 -2.65 7.75
CA CYS A 81 -1.72 -2.12 6.53
C CYS A 81 -0.67 -1.87 5.45
N ILE A 82 0.48 -1.30 5.81
CA ILE A 82 1.66 -1.18 4.94
C ILE A 82 2.89 -1.60 5.73
N ASP A 83 3.60 -2.62 5.25
CA ASP A 83 4.88 -3.05 5.78
C ASP A 83 6.04 -2.56 4.90
N ILE A 84 6.76 -1.53 5.35
CA ILE A 84 7.88 -0.93 4.62
C ILE A 84 9.18 -1.55 5.13
N MET A 85 9.63 -2.57 4.42
CA MET A 85 10.84 -3.32 4.77
C MET A 85 12.09 -2.51 4.46
N ALA A 86 12.18 -1.88 3.28
CA ALA A 86 13.37 -1.13 2.86
C ALA A 86 13.07 0.01 1.89
N GLY A 87 14.01 0.96 1.82
CA GLY A 87 14.10 2.00 0.77
C GLY A 87 13.26 3.25 1.02
N LYS A 88 12.79 3.88 -0.06
CA LYS A 88 12.22 5.25 -0.06
C LYS A 88 10.81 5.27 -0.64
N LEU A 89 9.86 4.63 0.03
CA LEU A 89 8.45 4.65 -0.36
C LEU A 89 7.79 6.00 -0.03
N VAL A 90 7.06 6.57 -0.98
CA VAL A 90 6.17 7.71 -0.75
C VAL A 90 4.73 7.21 -0.64
N VAL A 91 4.06 7.51 0.47
CA VAL A 91 2.63 7.26 0.65
C VAL A 91 1.93 8.59 0.76
N GLU A 92 1.01 8.86 -0.16
CA GLU A 92 0.43 10.20 -0.33
C GLU A 92 -1.06 10.20 -0.63
N GLY A 93 -1.83 11.04 0.06
CA GLY A 93 -3.25 11.19 -0.27
C GLY A 93 -4.05 9.90 -0.03
N CYS A 94 -3.53 9.00 0.80
CA CYS A 94 -4.13 7.69 1.04
C CYS A 94 -4.96 7.68 2.33
N LYS A 95 -5.94 6.78 2.38
CA LYS A 95 -6.73 6.48 3.58
C LYS A 95 -6.36 5.10 4.08
N LEU A 96 -5.79 5.00 5.28
CA LEU A 96 -5.19 3.78 5.80
C LEU A 96 -5.90 3.34 7.09
N SER A 97 -6.20 2.04 7.19
CA SER A 97 -6.77 1.45 8.40
C SER A 97 -6.25 0.03 8.63
N SER A 98 -6.12 -0.37 9.89
CA SER A 98 -5.64 -1.69 10.29
C SER A 98 -6.42 -2.22 11.49
N ALA A 99 -7.02 -3.40 11.36
CA ALA A 99 -7.67 -4.10 12.45
C ALA A 99 -6.70 -4.97 13.28
N SER A 100 -5.41 -4.93 12.98
CA SER A 100 -4.36 -5.77 13.58
C SER A 100 -3.25 -4.92 14.20
N LEU A 101 -1.99 -5.09 13.78
CA LEU A 101 -0.80 -4.62 14.51
C LEU A 101 -0.49 -3.15 14.27
N THR A 102 -0.14 -2.77 13.04
CA THR A 102 0.14 -1.36 12.69
C THR A 102 -0.58 -0.92 11.43
N CYS A 103 -0.76 0.39 11.25
CA CYS A 103 -1.13 0.93 9.95
C CYS A 103 0.10 0.99 9.03
N ILE A 104 1.20 1.54 9.50
CA ILE A 104 2.47 1.55 8.77
C ILE A 104 3.55 1.03 9.68
N SER A 105 4.30 0.02 9.26
CA SER A 105 5.55 -0.40 9.88
C SER A 105 6.74 0.01 9.02
N VAL A 106 7.81 0.47 9.64
CA VAL A 106 9.05 0.88 8.96
C VAL A 106 10.22 0.14 9.59
N HIS A 107 10.94 -0.63 8.78
CA HIS A 107 12.08 -1.44 9.22
C HIS A 107 13.40 -0.86 8.73
N HIS A 108 14.48 -1.29 9.35
CA HIS A 108 15.87 -0.94 9.02
C HIS A 108 16.24 0.56 9.15
N LYS A 109 17.45 0.83 9.65
CA LYS A 109 17.93 2.20 9.94
C LYS A 109 18.00 3.12 8.71
N ASP A 110 18.18 2.54 7.52
CA ASP A 110 18.42 3.25 6.27
C ASP A 110 17.14 3.47 5.45
N THR A 111 16.00 2.95 5.92
CA THR A 111 14.68 3.17 5.29
C THR A 111 14.23 4.61 5.56
N LYS A 112 13.81 5.31 4.51
CA LYS A 112 13.45 6.73 4.55
C LYS A 112 12.12 6.96 3.81
N PRO A 113 10.99 6.50 4.37
CA PRO A 113 9.69 6.70 3.75
C PRO A 113 9.26 8.16 3.90
N LYS A 114 8.35 8.61 3.03
CA LYS A 114 7.65 9.89 3.17
C LYS A 114 6.15 9.62 3.19
N ILE A 115 5.53 9.90 4.34
CA ILE A 115 4.08 9.74 4.53
C ILE A 115 3.50 11.14 4.65
N ARG A 116 2.63 11.55 3.71
CA ARG A 116 2.09 12.91 3.70
C ARG A 116 0.69 12.97 3.15
N ARG A 117 -0.14 13.88 3.70
CA ARG A 117 -1.54 14.04 3.29
C ARG A 117 -2.34 12.73 3.38
N CYS A 118 -2.01 11.87 4.33
CA CYS A 118 -2.71 10.61 4.56
C CYS A 118 -3.66 10.74 5.75
N GLU A 119 -4.78 10.05 5.69
CA GLU A 119 -5.67 9.82 6.83
C GLU A 119 -5.40 8.42 7.38
N ILE A 120 -4.91 8.33 8.61
CA ILE A 120 -4.74 7.06 9.34
C ILE A 120 -5.86 6.99 10.37
N TYR A 121 -6.74 6.00 10.24
CA TYR A 121 -7.95 5.89 11.05
C TYR A 121 -8.24 4.44 11.45
N GLN A 122 -8.96 4.26 12.56
CA GLN A 122 -9.43 2.95 13.03
C GLN A 122 -8.29 1.91 13.10
N CYS A 123 -7.15 2.30 13.67
CA CYS A 123 -6.03 1.39 13.94
C CYS A 123 -6.24 0.72 15.29
N ALA A 124 -6.32 -0.62 15.30
CA ALA A 124 -6.45 -1.39 16.55
C ALA A 124 -5.16 -1.35 17.38
N GLY A 125 -4.00 -1.39 16.74
CA GLY A 125 -2.69 -1.18 17.35
C GLY A 125 -2.13 0.21 17.03
N THR A 126 -0.93 0.26 16.45
CA THR A 126 -0.18 1.51 16.25
C THR A 126 -0.48 2.17 14.90
N GLY A 127 -0.45 3.50 14.85
CA GLY A 127 -0.61 4.26 13.60
C GLY A 127 0.60 4.14 12.65
N VAL A 128 1.79 4.53 13.11
CA VAL A 128 3.09 4.45 12.40
C VAL A 128 4.17 4.03 13.38
#